data_AF-A0A133VJL1-F1
#
_entry.id   AF-A0A133VJL1-F1
#
_cell.length_a   1.000
_cell.length_b   1.000
_cell.length_c   1.000
_cell.angle_alpha   90.00
_cell.angle_beta   90.00
_cell.angle_gamma   90.00
#
_symmetry.space_group_name_H-M   'P 1'
#
loop_
_entity.id
_entity.type
_entity.pdbx_description
1 polymer ?
#
loop_
_entity_poly.entity_id
_entity_poly.type
_entity_poly.pdbx_seq_one_letter_code
_entity_poly.pdbx_strand_id
1 'polypeptide(L)' 'MKWHPDYNLKNAKITIINRGSPRDRMSFSGEEIQDLGSGFMTIARDNRDVKIPYHRITRIETPEEILWKEQD' A
#
# COMPACT_ATOMS: atom_id res chain seq x y z
N MET A 1 2.70 -15.20 -10.24
CA MET A 1 1.44 -15.05 -9.49
C MET A 1 1.62 -13.90 -8.50
N LYS A 2 1.53 -12.66 -8.99
CA LYS A 2 1.56 -11.43 -8.17
C LYS A 2 0.16 -10.82 -8.34
N TRP A 3 -0.78 -11.24 -7.48
CA TRP A 3 -2.17 -10.80 -7.40
C TRP A 3 -3.10 -11.17 -8.58
N HIS A 4 -4.40 -11.31 -8.30
CA HIS A 4 -5.44 -11.79 -9.20
C HIS A 4 -5.46 -10.96 -10.50
N PRO A 5 -5.66 -11.56 -11.70
CA PRO A 5 -5.70 -10.80 -12.96
C PRO A 5 -6.73 -9.67 -12.96
N ASP A 6 -7.77 -9.79 -12.13
CA ASP A 6 -8.81 -8.77 -11.99
C ASP A 6 -8.44 -7.60 -11.05
N TYR A 7 -7.43 -7.77 -10.18
CA TYR A 7 -7.02 -6.74 -9.22
C TYR A 7 -5.65 -6.18 -9.61
N ASN A 8 -5.68 -5.23 -10.55
CA ASN A 8 -4.50 -4.49 -10.98
C ASN A 8 -4.12 -3.44 -9.92
N LEU A 9 -3.16 -3.78 -9.05
CA LEU A 9 -2.63 -2.85 -8.04
C LEU A 9 -2.05 -1.57 -8.65
N LYS A 10 -1.74 -1.51 -9.95
CA LYS A 10 -1.25 -0.27 -10.59
C LYS A 10 -2.19 0.91 -10.39
N ASN A 11 -3.50 0.67 -10.41
CA ASN A 11 -4.47 1.75 -10.19
C ASN A 11 -4.85 1.90 -8.72
N ALA A 12 -4.31 1.07 -7.83
CA ALA A 12 -4.64 1.12 -6.42
C ALA A 12 -3.85 2.24 -5.72
N LYS A 13 -4.52 2.93 -4.82
CA LYS A 13 -3.94 3.84 -3.83
C LYS A 13 -3.92 3.13 -2.48
N ILE A 14 -2.73 2.97 -1.92
CA ILE A 14 -2.51 2.33 -0.63
C ILE A 14 -2.21 3.42 0.39
N THR A 15 -2.92 3.41 1.52
CA THR A 15 -2.73 4.38 2.60
C THR A 15 -2.24 3.69 3.86
N ILE A 16 -1.17 4.22 4.46
CA ILE A 16 -0.53 3.69 5.66
C ILE A 16 -0.44 4.70 6.80
N ILE A 17 -0.28 4.22 8.02
CA ILE A 17 0.11 5.03 9.18
C ILE A 17 1.64 5.22 9.19
N ASN A 18 2.10 6.47 9.25
CA ASN A 18 3.51 6.83 9.30
C ASN A 18 4.13 6.62 10.70
N ARG A 19 5.43 6.29 10.79
CA ARG A 19 6.14 6.22 12.09
C ARG A 19 6.62 7.63 12.44
N GLY A 20 6.05 8.23 13.49
CA GLY A 20 6.53 9.51 14.02
C GLY A 20 5.44 10.48 14.45
N SER A 21 4.19 10.28 14.03
CA SER A 21 3.06 11.05 14.54
C SER A 21 1.80 10.20 14.54
N PRO A 22 1.15 9.98 15.71
CA PRO A 22 -0.14 9.31 15.74
C PRO A 22 -1.13 10.16 14.95
N ARG A 23 -1.53 9.67 13.76
CA ARG A 23 -2.45 10.24 12.75
C ARG A 23 -1.83 10.71 11.43
N ASP A 24 -0.50 10.68 11.27
CA ASP A 24 0.07 11.00 9.96
C ASP A 24 -0.14 9.82 8.99
N ARG A 25 -1.00 10.03 8.00
CA ARG A 25 -1.32 9.03 6.96
C ARG A 25 -0.56 9.38 5.70
N MET A 26 0.11 8.39 5.13
CA MET A 26 0.80 8.51 3.87
C MET A 26 0.12 7.60 2.84
N SER A 27 -0.13 8.13 1.65
CA SER A 27 -0.59 7.32 0.52
C SER A 27 0.51 7.17 -0.54
N PHE A 28 0.45 6.08 -1.27
CA PHE A 28 1.30 5.80 -2.43
C PHE A 28 0.52 4.98 -3.47
N SER A 29 0.94 5.07 -4.73
CA SER A 29 0.39 4.28 -5.83
C SER A 29 0.89 2.85 -5.74
N GLY A 30 0.05 1.88 -6.10
CA GLY A 30 0.48 0.50 -6.21
C GLY A 30 1.45 0.25 -7.36
N GLU A 31 1.62 1.21 -8.29
CA GLU A 31 2.73 1.19 -9.25
C GLU A 31 4.10 1.32 -8.58
N GLU A 32 4.16 1.93 -7.40
CA GLU A 32 5.40 2.06 -6.63
C GLU A 32 5.83 0.71 -6.02
N ILE A 33 4.97 -0.33 -6.03
CA ILE A 33 5.26 -1.65 -5.44
C ILE A 33 6.22 -2.43 -6.34
N GLN A 34 7.43 -2.66 -5.84
CA GLN A 34 8.41 -3.50 -6.51
C GLN A 34 8.27 -4.97 -6.10
N ASP A 35 8.04 -5.20 -4.81
CA ASP A 35 7.99 -6.56 -4.26
C ASP A 35 6.99 -6.72 -3.12
N LEU A 36 6.46 -7.93 -3.01
CA LEU A 36 5.50 -8.35 -1.99
C LEU A 36 6.10 -9.54 -1.25
N GLY A 37 6.69 -9.25 -0.09
CA GLY A 37 7.32 -10.23 0.78
C GLY A 37 6.36 -10.80 1.83
N SER A 38 6.87 -11.72 2.64
CA SER A 38 6.13 -12.23 3.79
C SER A 38 6.06 -11.17 4.89
N GLY A 39 4.90 -10.50 5.02
CA GLY A 39 4.61 -9.55 6.09
C GLY A 39 4.92 -8.08 5.79
N PHE A 40 5.52 -7.78 4.63
CA PHE A 40 5.81 -6.42 4.18
C PHE A 40 5.81 -6.32 2.66
N MET A 41 5.56 -5.11 2.17
CA MET A 41 5.80 -4.73 0.78
C MET A 41 7.02 -3.82 0.67
N THR A 42 7.68 -3.87 -0.47
CA THR A 42 8.77 -2.95 -0.82
C THR A 42 8.27 -2.00 -1.90
N ILE A 43 8.39 -0.69 -1.66
CA ILE A 43 8.05 0.34 -2.63
C ILE A 43 9.28 1.14 -3.06
N ALA A 44 9.29 1.60 -4.31
CA ALA A 44 10.26 2.55 -4.82
C ALA A 44 9.79 3.97 -4.53
N ARG A 45 10.44 4.68 -3.60
CA ARG A 45 10.11 6.07 -3.29
C ARG A 45 11.36 6.90 -3.18
N ASP A 46 11.40 8.06 -3.86
CA ASP A 46 12.55 8.97 -3.88
C ASP A 46 13.88 8.26 -4.23
N ASN A 47 13.85 7.33 -5.20
CA ASN A 47 14.96 6.47 -5.60
C ASN A 47 15.53 5.57 -4.48
N ARG A 48 14.70 5.20 -3.49
CA ARG A 48 15.06 4.27 -2.43
C ARG A 48 13.99 3.21 -2.25
N ASP A 49 14.43 2.03 -1.84
CA ASP A 49 13.54 0.93 -1.48
C ASP A 49 13.06 1.14 -0.03
N VAL A 50 11.75 1.29 0.13
CA VAL A 50 11.11 1.47 1.43
C VAL A 50 10.28 0.25 1.76
N LYS A 51 10.59 -0.40 2.89
CA LYS A 51 9.83 -1.54 3.40
C LYS A 51 8.67 -1.07 4.27
N ILE A 52 7.47 -1.49 3.89
CA ILE A 52 6.22 -1.14 4.55
C ILE A 52 5.56 -2.42 5.07
N PRO A 53 5.51 -2.63 6.39
CA PRO A 53 4.74 -3.71 6.98
C PRO A 53 3.24 -3.62 6.69
N TYR A 54 2.59 -4.76 6.42
CA TYR A 54 1.16 -4.78 6.06
C TYR A 54 0.23 -4.29 7.16
N HIS A 55 0.57 -4.51 8.44
CA HIS A 55 -0.21 -4.03 9.58
C HIS A 55 -0.28 -2.50 9.68
N ARG A 56 0.45 -1.77 8.84
CA ARG A 56 0.38 -0.30 8.76
C ARG A 56 -0.64 0.18 7.73
N ILE A 57 -1.11 -0.70 6.84
CA ILE A 57 -2.09 -0.36 5.82
C ILE A 57 -3.42 -0.10 6.53
N THR A 58 -4.04 1.02 6.20
CA THR A 58 -5.35 1.42 6.74
C THR A 58 -6.43 1.49 5.66
N ARG A 59 -6.03 1.58 4.39
CA ARG A 59 -6.96 1.62 3.25
C ARG A 59 -6.26 1.23 1.95
N ILE A 60 -6.96 0.49 1.11
CA ILE A 60 -6.61 0.18 -0.28
C ILE A 60 -7.84 0.49 -1.12
N GLU A 61 -7.68 1.35 -2.12
CA GLU A 61 -8.77 1.79 -2.99
C GLU A 61 -8.30 1.88 -4.44
N THR A 62 -9.19 1.60 -5.40
CA THR A 62 -9.02 1.97 -6.81
C THR A 62 -9.87 3.24 -7.08
N PRO A 63 -9.81 3.84 -8.28
CA PRO A 63 -10.73 4.91 -8.64
C PRO A 63 -12.22 4.49 -8.57
N GLU A 64 -12.50 3.20 -8.72
CA GLU A 64 -13.85 2.64 -8.78
C GLU A 64 -14.39 2.22 -7.41
N GLU A 65 -13.55 1.63 -6.55
CA GLU A 65 -14.02 1.06 -5.29
C GLU A 65 -12.98 1.00 -4.17
N ILE A 66 -13.45 0.82 -2.93
CA ILE A 66 -12.58 0.54 -1.78
C ILE A 66 -12.42 -0.97 -1.66
N LEU A 67 -11.23 -1.46 -1.98
CA LEU A 67 -10.88 -2.89 -1.88
C LEU A 67 -10.73 -3.34 -0.43
N TRP A 68 -10.20 -2.47 0.42
CA TRP A 68 -9.98 -2.77 1.83
C TRP A 68 -9.89 -1.50 2.67
N LYS A 69 -10.37 -1.58 3.92
CA LYS A 69 -10.16 -0.55 4.95
C LYS A 69 -10.12 -1.20 6.33
N GLU A 70 -9.36 -0.61 7.23
CA GLU A 70 -9.43 -0.94 8.66
C GLU A 70 -10.85 -0.63 9.18
N GLN A 71 -11.40 -1.53 10.01
CA GLN A 71 -12.66 -1.30 10.71
C GLN A 71 -12.34 -0.57 12.02
N ASP A 72 -13.07 0.52 12.31
CA ASP A 72 -12.93 1.29 13.55
C ASP A 72 -13.33 0.49 14.80
#